data_AF-A0A939JE49-F1
#
_entry.id   AF-A0A939JE49-F1
#
_cell.length_a   1.000
_cell.length_b   1.000
_cell.length_c   1.000
_cell.angle_alpha   90.00
_cell.angle_beta   90.00
_cell.angle_gamma   90.00
#
_symmetry.space_group_name_H-M   'P 1'
#
loop_
_entity.id
_entity.type
_entity.pdbx_description
1 polymer ?
#
loop_
_entity_poly.entity_id
_entity_poly.type
_entity_poly.pdbx_seq_one_letter_code
_entity_poly.pdbx_strand_id
1 'polypeptide(L)'
;PLHAPPAPPLSSTLPVLQDTLTRLVGGERPRTRHLEVETYTWQALPAELRPRSRAQLADGIAAELTLARDLLTDLGLKELP
;
A
#
# COMPACT_ATOMS: atom_id res chain seq x y z
N PRO A 1 -7.09 -6.16 -3.88
CA PRO A 1 -6.56 -5.02 -3.08
C PRO A 1 -5.05 -5.23 -2.91
N LEU A 2 -4.25 -4.19 -2.61
CA LEU A 2 -2.79 -4.30 -2.57
C LEU A 2 -2.31 -5.24 -1.45
N HIS A 3 -3.04 -5.25 -0.33
CA HIS A 3 -2.77 -6.09 0.85
C HIS A 3 -3.12 -7.58 0.68
N ALA A 4 -3.67 -7.99 -0.47
CA ALA A 4 -4.05 -9.38 -0.73
C ALA A 4 -3.42 -9.90 -2.04
N PRO A 5 -3.06 -11.19 -2.11
CA PRO A 5 -2.56 -11.77 -3.36
C PRO A 5 -3.64 -11.72 -4.44
N PRO A 6 -3.30 -11.34 -5.69
CA PRO A 6 -4.26 -11.40 -6.79
C PRO A 6 -4.54 -12.85 -7.20
N ALA A 7 -5.66 -13.06 -7.87
CA ALA A 7 -6.01 -14.37 -8.40
C ALA A 7 -5.02 -14.79 -9.51
N PRO A 8 -4.56 -16.05 -9.55
CA PRO A 8 -3.74 -16.55 -10.66
C PRO A 8 -4.42 -16.34 -12.03
N PRO A 9 -3.66 -16.09 -13.11
CA PRO A 9 -2.20 -16.05 -13.20
C PRO A 9 -1.58 -14.68 -12.89
N LEU A 10 -2.36 -13.75 -12.35
CA LEU A 10 -1.86 -12.40 -12.05
C LEU A 10 -0.84 -12.45 -10.90
N SER A 11 0.12 -11.53 -10.94
CA SER A 11 1.07 -11.29 -9.87
C SER A 11 0.90 -9.87 -9.33
N SER A 12 1.33 -9.67 -8.07
CA SER A 12 1.30 -8.35 -7.45
C SER A 12 2.42 -7.47 -7.99
N THR A 13 2.15 -6.17 -8.13
CA THR A 13 3.17 -5.15 -8.42
C THR A 13 3.88 -4.64 -7.16
N LEU A 14 3.59 -5.22 -6.00
CA LEU A 14 4.21 -4.84 -4.73
C LEU A 14 5.76 -4.85 -4.75
N PRO A 15 6.45 -5.80 -5.41
CA PRO A 15 7.91 -5.75 -5.53
C PRO A 15 8.41 -4.49 -6.27
N VAL A 16 7.70 -4.04 -7.31
CA VAL A 16 8.06 -2.82 -8.05
C VAL A 16 7.90 -1.58 -7.16
N LEU A 17 6.87 -1.58 -6.30
CA LEU A 17 6.68 -0.51 -5.32
C LEU A 17 7.81 -0.50 -4.27
N GLN A 18 8.19 -1.67 -3.74
CA GLN A 18 9.30 -1.81 -2.80
C GLN A 18 10.63 -1.29 -3.39
N ASP A 19 10.95 -1.68 -4.62
CA ASP A 19 12.16 -1.21 -5.31
C ASP A 19 12.14 0.32 -5.50
N THR A 20 10.98 0.85 -5.86
CA THR A 20 10.78 2.30 -6.05
C THR A 20 10.97 3.06 -4.74
N LEU A 21 10.34 2.60 -3.65
CA LEU A 21 10.47 3.22 -2.33
C LEU A 21 11.91 3.14 -1.81
N THR A 22 12.56 1.98 -1.95
CA THR A 22 13.98 1.80 -1.58
C THR A 22 14.86 2.82 -2.31
N ARG A 23 14.63 3.01 -3.61
CA ARG A 23 15.36 4.00 -4.42
C ARG A 23 15.08 5.45 -4.00
N LEU A 24 13.86 5.76 -3.62
CA LEU A 24 13.44 7.13 -3.29
C LEU A 24 13.83 7.54 -1.88
N VAL A 25 13.67 6.67 -0.88
CA VAL A 25 13.80 7.03 0.52
C VAL A 25 14.67 6.09 1.36
N GLY A 26 15.15 4.98 0.82
CA GLY A 26 15.99 4.00 1.54
C GLY A 26 17.52 4.22 1.42
N GLY A 27 17.98 5.26 0.71
CA GLY A 27 19.41 5.58 0.58
C GLY A 27 19.92 6.57 1.65
N GLU A 28 21.22 6.90 1.63
CA GLU A 28 21.84 7.84 2.60
C GLU A 28 21.13 9.20 2.71
N ARG A 29 20.50 9.64 1.61
CA ARG A 29 19.68 10.86 1.57
C ARG A 29 18.39 10.58 0.79
N PRO A 30 17.22 11.00 1.29
CA PRO A 30 15.97 10.80 0.58
C PRO A 30 15.90 11.73 -0.65
N ARG A 31 15.36 11.20 -1.74
CA ARG A 31 15.15 11.91 -3.02
C ARG A 31 13.85 12.72 -3.03
N THR A 32 12.95 12.42 -2.11
CA THR A 32 11.71 13.16 -1.85
C THR A 32 11.49 13.26 -0.35
N ARG A 33 10.79 14.29 0.11
CA ARG A 33 10.34 14.43 1.51
C ARG A 33 8.82 14.30 1.65
N HIS A 34 8.12 14.14 0.53
CA HIS A 34 6.68 14.11 0.48
C HIS A 34 6.23 12.81 -0.19
N LEU A 35 5.34 12.11 0.49
CA LEU A 35 4.72 10.87 0.04
C LEU A 35 3.24 10.95 0.40
N GLU A 36 2.38 10.63 -0.56
CA GLU A 36 0.94 10.55 -0.37
C GLU A 36 0.48 9.12 -0.66
N VAL A 37 -0.47 8.65 0.12
CA VAL A 37 -1.10 7.34 -0.07
C VAL A 37 -2.58 7.57 -0.30
N GLU A 38 -3.06 7.14 -1.45
CA GLU A 38 -4.48 7.21 -1.80
C GLU A 38 -5.04 5.80 -2.00
N THR A 39 -6.24 5.56 -1.45
CA THR A 39 -6.95 4.28 -1.59
C THR A 39 -8.28 4.49 -2.29
N TYR A 40 -8.23 4.66 -3.61
CA TYR A 40 -9.41 4.64 -4.49
C TYR A 40 -9.48 3.28 -5.20
N THR A 41 -10.59 2.96 -5.90
CA THR A 41 -10.83 1.72 -6.67
C THR A 41 -11.49 0.52 -5.98
N TRP A 42 -12.09 0.67 -4.79
CA TRP A 42 -12.85 -0.43 -4.14
C TRP A 42 -13.95 -1.06 -5.02
N GLN A 43 -14.59 -0.28 -5.91
CA GLN A 43 -15.61 -0.80 -6.82
C GLN A 43 -15.03 -1.55 -8.04
N ALA A 44 -13.75 -1.37 -8.35
CA ALA A 44 -13.08 -2.05 -9.46
C ALA A 44 -12.68 -3.49 -9.12
N LEU A 45 -12.72 -3.87 -7.84
CA LEU A 45 -12.47 -5.24 -7.41
C LEU A 45 -13.47 -6.23 -8.03
N PRO A 46 -13.09 -7.52 -8.21
CA PRO A 46 -14.04 -8.60 -8.45
C PRO A 46 -15.18 -8.58 -7.42
N ALA A 47 -16.40 -8.92 -7.82
CA ALA A 47 -17.61 -8.74 -7.01
C ALA A 47 -17.53 -9.47 -5.66
N GLU A 48 -16.86 -10.61 -5.63
CA GLU A 48 -16.57 -11.44 -4.47
C GLU A 48 -15.58 -10.80 -3.49
N LEU A 49 -14.72 -9.88 -3.95
CA LEU A 49 -13.74 -9.16 -3.14
C LEU A 49 -14.18 -7.75 -2.74
N ARG A 50 -15.33 -7.27 -3.23
CA ARG A 50 -15.84 -5.94 -2.87
C ARG A 50 -16.35 -5.95 -1.42
N PRO A 51 -16.05 -4.91 -0.63
CA PRO A 51 -16.65 -4.75 0.69
C PRO A 51 -18.18 -4.59 0.54
N ARG A 52 -18.93 -5.36 1.34
CA ARG A 52 -20.40 -5.37 1.35
C ARG A 52 -20.99 -4.58 2.51
N SER A 53 -20.14 -4.10 3.42
CA SER A 53 -20.52 -3.27 4.54
C SER A 53 -19.51 -2.15 4.76
N ARG A 54 -19.91 -1.12 5.52
CA ARG A 54 -19.02 -0.02 5.91
C ARG A 54 -17.84 -0.51 6.76
N ALA A 55 -18.07 -1.50 7.62
CA ALA A 55 -17.01 -2.11 8.44
C ALA A 55 -15.96 -2.78 7.54
N GLN A 56 -16.40 -3.60 6.57
CA GLN A 56 -15.48 -4.24 5.62
C GLN A 56 -14.70 -3.24 4.76
N LEU A 57 -15.32 -2.11 4.39
CA LEU A 57 -14.62 -1.04 3.69
C LEU A 57 -13.55 -0.39 4.59
N ALA A 58 -13.90 -0.10 5.84
CA ALA A 58 -12.97 0.48 6.81
C ALA A 58 -11.78 -0.46 7.09
N ASP A 59 -12.05 -1.76 7.28
CA ASP A 59 -11.01 -2.78 7.49
C ASP A 59 -10.08 -2.87 6.27
N GLY A 60 -10.64 -2.83 5.06
CA GLY A 60 -9.86 -2.82 3.83
C GLY A 60 -8.96 -1.59 3.73
N ILE A 61 -9.49 -0.39 3.98
CA ILE A 61 -8.70 0.86 3.98
C ILE A 61 -7.60 0.79 5.04
N ALA A 62 -7.91 0.31 6.24
CA ALA A 62 -6.94 0.16 7.31
C ALA A 62 -5.81 -0.82 6.93
N ALA A 63 -6.13 -1.91 6.23
CA ALA A 63 -5.14 -2.87 5.74
C ALA A 63 -4.22 -2.27 4.67
N GLU A 64 -4.75 -1.48 3.73
CA GLU A 64 -3.96 -0.74 2.73
C GLU A 64 -3.00 0.26 3.38
N LEU A 65 -3.50 1.07 4.33
CA LEU A 65 -2.69 2.05 5.05
C LEU A 65 -1.65 1.39 5.96
N THR A 66 -1.99 0.24 6.55
CA THR A 66 -1.05 -0.56 7.34
C THR A 66 0.09 -1.07 6.46
N LEU A 67 -0.20 -1.66 5.30
CA LEU A 67 0.82 -2.09 4.36
C LEU A 67 1.72 -0.92 3.93
N ALA A 68 1.14 0.23 3.59
CA ALA A 68 1.91 1.40 3.20
C ALA A 68 2.81 1.92 4.33
N ARG A 69 2.29 1.99 5.56
CA ARG A 69 3.06 2.34 6.75
C ARG A 69 4.24 1.40 6.93
N ASP A 70 3.99 0.09 6.92
CA ASP A 70 5.01 -0.93 7.20
C ASP A 70 6.15 -0.86 6.17
N LEU A 71 5.83 -0.75 4.88
CA LEU A 71 6.82 -0.53 3.81
C LEU A 71 7.73 0.68 4.05
N LEU A 72 7.17 1.78 4.55
CA LEU A 72 7.93 3.01 4.80
C LEU A 72 8.74 2.91 6.08
N THR A 73 8.18 2.34 7.16
CA THR A 73 8.87 2.18 8.44
C THR A 73 10.00 1.16 8.35
N ASP A 74 9.87 0.14 7.50
CA ASP A 74 10.93 -0.83 7.22
C ASP A 74 12.15 -0.18 6.53
N LEU A 75 11.94 0.93 5.82
CA LEU A 75 13.00 1.77 5.26
C LEU A 75 13.53 2.82 6.25
N GLY A 76 13.05 2.80 7.49
CA GLY A 76 13.52 3.67 8.58
C GLY A 76 12.81 5.03 8.67
N LEU A 77 11.73 5.25 7.90
CA LEU A 77 10.94 6.47 8.01
C LEU A 77 10.18 6.49 9.34
N LYS A 78 10.00 7.68 9.89
CA LYS A 78 9.30 7.92 11.15
C LYS A 78 8.33 9.08 10.99
N GLU A 79 7.34 9.11 11.86
CA GLU A 79 6.41 10.23 11.99
C GLU A 79 7.20 11.52 12.29
N LEU A 80 6.68 12.64 11.80
CA LEU A 80 7.20 13.95 12.20
C LEU A 80 6.87 14.19 13.68
N PRO A 81 7.78 14.81 14.46
CA PRO A 81 7.53 15.13 15.86
C PRO A 81 6.34 16.08 16.06
#